data_AF-A0A9P5IE37-F1
#
_entry.id   AF-A0A9P5IE37-F1
#
_cell.length_a   1.000
_cell.length_b   1.000
_cell.length_c   1.000
_cell.angle_alpha   90.00
_cell.angle_beta   90.00
_cell.angle_gamma   90.00
#
_symmetry.space_group_name_H-M   'P 1'
#
loop_
_entity.id
_entity.type
_entity.pdbx_description
1 polymer ?
#
loop_
_entity_poly.entity_id
_entity_poly.type
_entity_poly.pdbx_seq_one_letter_code
_entity_poly.pdbx_strand_id
1 'polypeptide(L)'
;MMSATNEDDPFLQVQADVHHQLSLTRPLFTSYLRIHSLTKSPHLTPELLSARSDLTTSLSLLTDDLQDLRDSISAIQADPYKYGLQIEEVSRRVRMIEEIGGEVDDMREELEKTMGAASNSGAGGNAYNDENTGSPLDDDYAAEFEHQQQMQMLKQQDEQLDSVFHTVGNLRQQADDMGRELEEQTGMLQEVETVTDRVSGRLQGGMKRMNKLVKENEDGLSSCCIGVLIFVLILLLVLVLIL
;
A
#
# COMPACT_ATOMS: atom_id res chain seq x y z
N MET A 1 -6.09 -30.21 15.77
CA MET A 1 -6.86 -29.48 14.75
C MET A 1 -5.86 -28.57 14.05
N MET A 2 -5.33 -29.06 12.94
CA MET A 2 -4.33 -28.34 12.15
C MET A 2 -5.08 -27.28 11.37
N SER A 3 -4.81 -26.01 11.68
CA SER A 3 -5.21 -24.89 10.85
C SER A 3 -4.73 -25.21 9.43
N ALA A 4 -5.65 -25.25 8.46
CA ALA A 4 -5.26 -25.23 7.06
C ALA A 4 -4.26 -24.08 6.91
N THR A 5 -3.04 -24.43 6.54
CA THR A 5 -1.99 -23.47 6.28
C THR A 5 -2.46 -22.58 5.16
N ASN A 6 -2.48 -21.26 5.41
CA ASN A 6 -2.79 -20.17 4.48
C ASN A 6 -1.94 -20.16 3.18
N GLU A 7 -1.18 -21.21 2.87
CA GLU A 7 -0.22 -21.21 1.76
C GLU A 7 -0.88 -21.47 0.39
N ASP A 8 -2.08 -22.04 0.32
CA ASP A 8 -2.77 -22.39 -0.95
C ASP A 8 -4.13 -21.67 -1.12
N ASP A 9 -4.35 -20.53 -0.46
CA ASP A 9 -5.57 -19.76 -0.69
C ASP A 9 -5.44 -18.90 -1.96
N PRO A 10 -6.22 -19.18 -3.03
CA PRO A 10 -6.16 -18.39 -4.27
C PRO A 10 -6.48 -16.91 -4.03
N PHE A 11 -7.28 -16.59 -3.00
CA PHE A 11 -7.55 -15.21 -2.63
C PHE A 11 -6.29 -14.48 -2.17
N LEU A 12 -5.43 -15.14 -1.37
CA LEU A 12 -4.20 -14.52 -0.85
C LEU A 12 -3.18 -14.24 -1.96
N GLN A 13 -3.16 -15.08 -3.00
CA GLN A 13 -2.32 -14.87 -4.17
C GLN A 13 -2.78 -13.64 -4.98
N VAL A 14 -4.08 -13.54 -5.28
CA VAL A 14 -4.63 -12.38 -6.01
C VAL A 14 -4.56 -11.11 -5.15
N GLN A 15 -4.72 -11.22 -3.84
CA GLN A 15 -4.48 -10.12 -2.91
C GLN A 15 -3.05 -9.57 -3.03
N ALA A 16 -2.04 -10.45 -3.08
CA ALA A 16 -0.65 -10.03 -3.23
C ALA A 16 -0.43 -9.31 -4.57
N ASP A 17 -1.06 -9.80 -5.64
CA ASP A 17 -0.99 -9.19 -6.98
C ASP A 17 -1.64 -7.80 -7.01
N VAL A 18 -2.84 -7.66 -6.43
CA VAL A 18 -3.53 -6.36 -6.32
C VAL A 18 -2.70 -5.37 -5.50
N HIS A 19 -2.09 -5.80 -4.38
CA HIS A 19 -1.21 -4.93 -3.60
C HIS A 19 0.03 -4.52 -4.39
N HIS A 20 0.59 -5.44 -5.19
CA HIS A 20 1.72 -5.14 -6.05
C HIS A 20 1.34 -4.12 -7.14
N GLN A 21 0.24 -4.35 -7.86
CA GLN A 21 -0.29 -3.45 -8.88
C GLN A 21 -0.57 -2.06 -8.31
N LEU A 22 -1.12 -1.98 -7.09
CA LEU A 22 -1.37 -0.70 -6.40
C LEU A 22 -0.06 0.03 -6.06
N SER A 23 0.98 -0.71 -5.64
CA SER A 23 2.30 -0.13 -5.38
C SER A 23 2.95 0.49 -6.62
N LEU A 24 2.64 -0.04 -7.81
CA LEU A 24 3.07 0.51 -9.11
C LEU A 24 2.20 1.69 -9.56
N THR A 25 0.91 1.65 -9.26
CA THR A 25 -0.05 2.68 -9.67
C THR A 25 0.17 4.00 -8.91
N ARG A 26 0.44 3.95 -7.60
CA ARG A 26 0.70 5.14 -6.76
C ARG A 26 1.78 6.10 -7.28
N PRO A 27 3.00 5.65 -7.65
CA PRO A 27 4.03 6.54 -8.19
C PRO A 27 3.65 7.10 -9.57
N LEU A 28 2.95 6.32 -10.41
CA LEU A 28 2.41 6.81 -11.69
C LEU A 28 1.41 7.95 -11.46
N PHE A 29 0.50 7.80 -10.50
CA PHE A 29 -0.47 8.83 -10.11
C PHE A 29 0.22 10.10 -9.58
N THR A 30 1.21 9.94 -8.71
CA THR A 30 1.98 11.08 -8.17
C THR A 30 2.75 11.81 -9.27
N SER A 31 3.33 11.06 -10.22
CA SER A 31 4.01 11.62 -11.39
C SER A 31 3.03 12.39 -12.28
N TYR A 32 1.86 11.80 -12.57
CA TYR A 32 0.79 12.43 -13.32
C TYR A 32 0.34 13.76 -12.69
N LEU A 33 0.04 13.77 -11.38
CA LEU A 33 -0.35 14.98 -10.66
C LEU A 33 0.75 16.05 -10.70
N ARG A 34 2.02 15.64 -10.58
CA ARG A 34 3.16 16.57 -10.69
C ARG A 34 3.21 17.19 -12.08
N ILE A 35 3.16 16.40 -13.15
CA ILE A 35 3.20 16.88 -14.54
C ILE A 35 2.01 17.78 -14.82
N HIS A 36 0.81 17.39 -14.36
CA HIS A 36 -0.40 18.19 -14.48
C HIS A 36 -0.27 19.54 -13.75
N SER A 37 0.24 19.56 -12.51
CA SER A 37 0.43 20.79 -11.74
C SER A 37 1.41 21.78 -12.37
N LEU A 38 2.43 21.26 -13.06
CA LEU A 38 3.44 22.05 -13.78
C LEU A 38 2.92 22.53 -15.14
N THR A 39 2.02 21.76 -15.74
CA THR A 39 1.40 22.07 -17.03
C THR A 39 0.14 22.92 -16.81
N LYS A 40 0.33 24.17 -16.36
CA LYS A 40 -0.73 25.20 -16.36
C LYS A 40 -1.00 25.81 -17.75
N SER A 41 -0.20 25.42 -18.74
CA SER A 41 -0.29 25.92 -20.12
C SER A 41 -1.30 25.09 -20.91
N PRO A 42 -2.11 25.70 -21.79
CA PRO A 42 -3.14 25.02 -22.60
C PRO A 42 -2.59 23.99 -23.62
N HIS A 43 -1.27 23.80 -23.69
CA HIS A 43 -0.67 22.79 -24.57
C HIS A 43 -0.60 21.44 -23.87
N LEU A 44 -1.39 20.49 -24.37
CA LEU A 44 -1.33 19.07 -24.02
C LEU A 44 0.06 18.54 -24.40
N THR A 45 0.91 18.33 -23.40
CA THR A 45 2.26 17.78 -23.63
C THR A 45 2.16 16.28 -23.93
N PRO A 46 2.97 15.75 -24.86
CA PRO A 46 2.94 14.31 -25.19
C PRO A 46 3.23 13.43 -23.97
N GLU A 47 4.06 13.93 -23.04
CA GLU A 47 4.35 13.29 -21.75
C GLU A 47 3.12 13.17 -20.85
N LEU A 48 2.24 14.17 -20.82
CA LEU A 48 1.00 14.13 -20.04
C LEU A 48 0.01 13.13 -20.64
N LEU A 49 -0.04 13.03 -21.98
CA LEU A 49 -0.89 12.06 -22.67
C LEU A 49 -0.44 10.63 -22.41
N SER A 50 0.88 10.36 -22.48
CA SER A 50 1.45 9.04 -22.17
C SER A 50 1.20 8.68 -20.71
N ALA A 51 1.57 9.54 -19.77
CA ALA A 51 1.37 9.30 -18.34
C ALA A 51 -0.11 9.05 -17.99
N ARG A 52 -1.03 9.73 -18.68
CA ARG A 52 -2.48 9.50 -18.56
C ARG A 52 -2.89 8.13 -19.08
N SER A 53 -2.44 7.76 -20.28
CA SER A 53 -2.77 6.47 -20.88
C SER A 53 -2.30 5.31 -20.00
N ASP A 54 -1.07 5.42 -19.48
CA ASP A 54 -0.46 4.44 -18.60
C ASP A 54 -1.24 4.30 -17.29
N LEU A 55 -1.60 5.43 -16.67
CA LEU A 55 -2.42 5.45 -15.45
C LEU A 55 -3.81 4.86 -15.70
N THR A 56 -4.47 5.24 -16.79
CA THR A 56 -5.83 4.77 -17.12
C THR A 56 -5.85 3.25 -17.32
N THR A 57 -4.85 2.73 -18.01
CA THR A 57 -4.70 1.28 -18.23
C THR A 57 -4.46 0.56 -16.91
N SER A 58 -3.56 1.07 -16.09
CA SER A 58 -3.25 0.48 -14.78
C SER A 58 -4.44 0.48 -13.82
N LEU A 59 -5.21 1.59 -13.77
CA LEU A 59 -6.44 1.70 -12.98
C LEU A 59 -7.55 0.79 -13.52
N SER A 60 -7.65 0.59 -14.84
CA SER A 60 -8.62 -0.34 -15.43
C SER A 60 -8.34 -1.77 -15.02
N LEU A 61 -7.09 -2.24 -15.16
CA LEU A 61 -6.68 -3.58 -14.77
C LEU A 61 -6.95 -3.83 -13.28
N LEU A 62 -6.56 -2.88 -12.43
CA LEU A 62 -6.76 -2.99 -10.98
C LEU A 62 -8.26 -3.00 -10.61
N THR A 63 -9.10 -2.29 -11.37
CA THR A 63 -10.56 -2.34 -11.17
C THR A 63 -11.14 -3.70 -11.55
N ASP A 64 -10.66 -4.31 -12.64
CA ASP A 64 -11.09 -5.65 -13.06
C ASP A 64 -10.68 -6.70 -12.01
N ASP A 65 -9.42 -6.66 -11.52
CA ASP A 65 -8.94 -7.56 -10.46
C ASP A 65 -9.74 -7.41 -9.15
N LEU A 66 -10.09 -6.17 -8.78
CA LEU A 66 -10.96 -5.92 -7.63
C LEU A 66 -12.38 -6.44 -7.82
N GLN A 67 -12.89 -6.40 -9.04
CA GLN A 67 -14.21 -6.92 -9.36
C GLN A 67 -14.23 -8.45 -9.22
N ASP A 68 -13.20 -9.14 -9.70
CA ASP A 68 -13.04 -10.58 -9.52
C ASP A 68 -12.93 -10.95 -8.04
N LEU A 69 -12.18 -10.17 -7.25
CA LEU A 69 -12.10 -10.37 -5.80
C LEU A 69 -13.46 -10.13 -5.10
N ARG A 70 -14.24 -9.12 -5.50
CA ARG A 70 -15.60 -8.88 -4.96
C ARG A 70 -16.52 -10.06 -5.24
N ASP A 71 -16.48 -10.58 -6.45
CA ASP A 71 -17.30 -11.72 -6.86
C ASP A 71 -16.90 -12.99 -6.10
N SER A 72 -15.61 -13.19 -5.86
CA SER A 72 -15.09 -14.29 -5.04
C SER A 72 -15.62 -14.23 -3.59
N ILE A 73 -15.63 -13.03 -2.98
CA ILE A 73 -16.15 -12.85 -1.61
C ILE A 73 -17.66 -13.04 -1.58
N SER A 74 -18.40 -12.54 -2.57
CA SER A 74 -19.84 -12.71 -2.68
C SER A 74 -20.23 -14.20 -2.71
N ALA A 75 -19.47 -15.01 -3.46
CA ALA A 75 -19.65 -16.46 -3.49
C ALA A 75 -19.35 -17.12 -2.13
N ILE A 76 -18.35 -16.63 -1.39
CA ILE A 76 -17.95 -17.14 -0.07
C ILE A 76 -18.96 -16.74 1.02
N GLN A 77 -19.59 -15.56 0.93
CA GLN A 77 -20.55 -15.07 1.94
C GLN A 77 -21.78 -15.97 2.09
N ALA A 78 -22.16 -16.71 1.04
CA ALA A 78 -23.30 -17.62 1.08
C ALA A 78 -23.06 -18.85 1.98
N ASP A 79 -21.82 -19.35 2.05
CA ASP A 79 -21.47 -20.49 2.92
C ASP A 79 -19.97 -20.48 3.30
N PRO A 80 -19.55 -19.65 4.27
CA PRO A 80 -18.14 -19.52 4.65
C PRO A 80 -17.52 -20.80 5.22
N TYR A 81 -18.34 -21.60 5.93
CA TYR A 81 -17.88 -22.82 6.60
C TYR A 81 -17.55 -23.94 5.61
N LYS A 82 -18.23 -23.97 4.45
CA LYS A 82 -17.92 -24.91 3.35
C LYS A 82 -16.50 -24.74 2.81
N TYR A 83 -15.97 -23.53 2.89
CA TYR A 83 -14.60 -23.20 2.46
C TYR A 83 -13.60 -23.23 3.62
N GLY A 84 -14.01 -23.65 4.82
CA GLY A 84 -13.15 -23.69 5.99
C GLY A 84 -12.73 -22.31 6.51
N LEU A 85 -13.43 -21.25 6.09
CA LEU A 85 -13.11 -19.87 6.44
C LEU A 85 -13.86 -19.44 7.69
N GLN A 86 -13.20 -18.64 8.53
CA GLN A 86 -13.82 -17.98 9.68
C GLN A 86 -14.59 -16.74 9.21
N ILE A 87 -15.71 -16.43 9.87
CA ILE A 87 -16.52 -15.23 9.56
C ILE A 87 -15.69 -13.93 9.67
N GLU A 88 -14.72 -13.92 10.58
CA GLU A 88 -13.80 -12.80 10.80
C GLU A 88 -12.86 -12.63 9.61
N GLU A 89 -12.45 -13.72 8.98
CA GLU A 89 -11.57 -13.70 7.82
C GLU A 89 -12.29 -13.12 6.59
N VAL A 90 -13.54 -13.53 6.35
CA VAL A 90 -14.37 -12.94 5.30
C VAL A 90 -14.56 -11.45 5.53
N SER A 91 -14.76 -11.02 6.78
CA SER A 91 -14.88 -9.60 7.14
C SER A 91 -13.59 -8.82 6.87
N ARG A 92 -12.42 -9.42 7.13
CA ARG A 92 -11.12 -8.82 6.78
C ARG A 92 -10.97 -8.63 5.27
N ARG A 93 -11.36 -9.63 4.47
CA ARG A 93 -11.30 -9.58 3.01
C ARG A 93 -12.21 -8.50 2.42
N VAL A 94 -13.45 -8.38 2.93
CA VAL A 94 -14.38 -7.32 2.53
C VAL A 94 -13.77 -5.94 2.76
N ARG A 95 -13.26 -5.70 3.97
CA ARG A 95 -12.68 -4.40 4.33
C ARG A 95 -11.49 -4.03 3.46
N MET A 96 -10.62 -4.97 3.14
CA MET A 96 -9.48 -4.74 2.25
C MET A 96 -9.94 -4.29 0.86
N ILE A 97 -10.93 -4.97 0.28
CA ILE A 97 -11.47 -4.61 -1.04
C ILE A 97 -12.12 -3.23 -1.01
N GLU A 98 -12.83 -2.88 0.07
CA GLU A 98 -13.43 -1.56 0.23
C GLU A 98 -12.36 -0.46 0.31
N GLU A 99 -11.28 -0.69 1.05
CA GLU A 99 -10.17 0.26 1.19
C GLU A 99 -9.44 0.49 -0.15
N ILE A 100 -9.05 -0.59 -0.82
CA ILE A 100 -8.35 -0.53 -2.11
C ILE A 100 -9.27 0.03 -3.20
N GLY A 101 -10.54 -0.40 -3.22
CA GLY A 101 -11.53 0.11 -4.15
C GLY A 101 -11.77 1.61 -4.01
N GLY A 102 -11.88 2.11 -2.78
CA GLY A 102 -12.00 3.55 -2.53
C GLY A 102 -10.79 4.34 -3.04
N GLU A 103 -9.57 3.86 -2.80
CA GLU A 103 -8.35 4.52 -3.30
C GLU A 103 -8.31 4.58 -4.84
N VAL A 104 -8.75 3.53 -5.52
CA VAL A 104 -8.79 3.45 -6.98
C VAL A 104 -9.86 4.38 -7.56
N ASP A 105 -11.03 4.41 -6.93
CA ASP A 105 -12.12 5.32 -7.31
C ASP A 105 -11.69 6.78 -7.13
N ASP A 106 -11.01 7.12 -6.02
CA ASP A 106 -10.46 8.47 -5.78
C ASP A 106 -9.44 8.86 -6.88
N MET A 107 -8.54 7.94 -7.27
CA MET A 107 -7.57 8.18 -8.34
C MET A 107 -8.25 8.37 -9.71
N ARG A 108 -9.33 7.62 -10.00
CA ARG A 108 -10.13 7.78 -11.23
C ARG A 108 -10.89 9.09 -11.25
N GLU A 109 -11.53 9.46 -10.14
CA GLU A 109 -12.28 10.72 -10.04
C GLU A 109 -11.35 11.93 -10.25
N GLU A 110 -10.16 11.90 -9.67
CA GLU A 110 -9.17 12.97 -9.88
C GLU A 110 -8.71 13.04 -11.34
N LEU A 111 -8.51 11.89 -11.99
CA LEU A 111 -8.17 11.82 -13.42
C LEU A 111 -9.30 12.39 -14.31
N GLU A 112 -10.56 12.16 -13.96
CA GLU A 112 -11.70 12.72 -14.69
C GLU A 112 -11.86 14.23 -14.43
N LYS A 113 -11.61 14.71 -13.21
CA LYS A 113 -11.65 16.15 -12.87
C LYS A 113 -10.64 16.95 -13.69
N THR A 114 -9.41 16.44 -13.84
CA THR A 114 -8.39 17.09 -14.66
C THR A 114 -8.76 17.07 -16.15
N MET A 115 -9.42 16.02 -16.64
CA MET A 115 -9.96 15.95 -18.00
C MET A 115 -11.13 16.94 -18.25
N GLY A 116 -12.04 17.07 -17.27
CA GLY A 116 -13.16 18.00 -17.33
C GLY A 116 -12.73 19.46 -17.30
N ALA A 117 -11.67 19.79 -16.56
CA ALA A 117 -11.10 21.14 -16.50
C ALA A 117 -10.48 21.58 -17.84
N ALA A 118 -9.85 20.67 -18.58
CA ALA A 118 -9.28 20.93 -19.90
C ALA A 118 -10.37 21.13 -20.99
N SER A 119 -11.53 20.49 -20.85
CA SER A 119 -12.66 20.65 -21.78
C SER A 119 -13.53 21.87 -21.47
N ASN A 120 -13.64 22.28 -20.21
CA ASN A 120 -14.43 23.46 -19.82
C ASN A 120 -13.69 24.80 -20.01
N SER A 121 -12.40 24.76 -20.35
CA SER A 121 -11.59 25.94 -20.70
C SER A 121 -11.65 26.29 -22.20
N GLY A 122 -12.32 25.45 -23.02
CA GLY A 122 -12.65 25.73 -24.43
C GLY A 122 -14.10 26.17 -24.68
N ALA A 123 -14.98 26.13 -23.67
CA ALA A 123 -16.40 26.45 -23.80
C ALA A 123 -16.83 27.69 -22.99
N GLY A 124 -15.89 28.58 -22.68
CA GLY A 124 -16.17 29.94 -22.21
C GLY A 124 -16.42 30.86 -23.40
N GLY A 125 -17.51 30.60 -24.13
CA GLY A 125 -18.00 31.48 -25.19
C GLY A 125 -18.20 32.89 -24.65
N ASN A 126 -17.25 33.77 -24.95
CA ASN A 126 -17.43 35.20 -24.82
C ASN A 126 -18.53 35.57 -25.82
N ALA A 127 -19.76 35.71 -25.33
CA ALA A 127 -20.86 36.32 -26.04
C ALA A 127 -20.53 37.80 -26.31
N TYR A 128 -19.64 38.06 -27.26
CA TYR A 128 -19.59 39.32 -27.97
C TYR A 128 -20.66 39.23 -29.05
N ASN A 129 -21.79 39.82 -28.70
CA ASN A 129 -22.83 40.27 -29.62
C ASN A 129 -22.18 41.22 -30.64
N ASP A 130 -21.77 40.72 -31.80
CA ASP A 130 -21.42 41.53 -32.96
C ASP A 130 -22.31 41.12 -34.13
N GLU A 131 -23.31 41.96 -34.39
CA GLU A 131 -24.12 41.94 -35.60
C GLU A 131 -23.21 42.19 -36.81
N ASN A 132 -22.73 41.14 -37.49
CA ASN A 132 -22.26 41.31 -38.85
C ASN A 132 -22.26 40.02 -39.69
N THR A 133 -23.21 39.99 -40.64
CA THR A 133 -23.19 39.31 -41.95
C THR A 133 -21.91 38.58 -42.39
N GLY A 134 -21.98 37.26 -42.63
CA GLY A 134 -20.93 36.47 -43.31
C GLY A 134 -21.36 35.03 -43.69
N SER A 135 -21.04 34.62 -44.91
CA SER A 135 -21.51 33.42 -45.67
C SER A 135 -21.28 32.02 -45.05
N PRO A 136 -22.16 31.02 -45.26
CA PRO A 136 -22.09 29.65 -44.69
C PRO A 136 -21.06 28.70 -45.36
N LEU A 137 -20.03 29.23 -46.03
CA LEU A 137 -19.05 28.44 -46.79
C LEU A 137 -17.67 28.34 -46.12
N ASP A 138 -17.40 29.15 -45.09
CA ASP A 138 -16.09 29.21 -44.39
C ASP A 138 -16.03 28.26 -43.18
N ASP A 139 -17.19 27.85 -42.66
CA ASP A 139 -17.35 26.97 -41.49
C ASP A 139 -17.01 25.49 -41.83
N ASP A 140 -17.29 25.08 -43.07
CA ASP A 140 -17.08 23.71 -43.57
C ASP A 140 -15.57 23.39 -43.73
N TYR A 141 -14.76 24.38 -44.11
CA TYR A 141 -13.32 24.22 -44.31
C TYR A 141 -12.54 24.12 -42.99
N ALA A 142 -13.00 24.83 -41.95
CA ALA A 142 -12.46 24.72 -40.60
C ALA A 142 -12.80 23.36 -39.97
N ALA A 143 -14.03 22.89 -40.14
CA ALA A 143 -14.47 21.58 -39.68
C ALA A 143 -13.71 20.42 -40.35
N GLU A 144 -13.45 20.49 -41.67
CA GLU A 144 -12.65 19.48 -42.37
C GLU A 144 -11.18 19.45 -41.91
N PHE A 145 -10.59 20.62 -41.63
CA PHE A 145 -9.21 20.70 -41.15
C PHE A 145 -9.07 20.13 -39.72
N GLU A 146 -10.02 20.43 -38.84
CA GLU A 146 -10.09 19.85 -37.50
C GLU A 146 -10.28 18.33 -37.56
N HIS A 147 -11.15 17.83 -38.46
CA HIS A 147 -11.37 16.40 -38.64
C HIS A 147 -10.12 15.67 -39.15
N GLN A 148 -9.38 16.28 -40.08
CA GLN A 148 -8.09 15.73 -40.55
C GLN A 148 -7.04 15.67 -39.44
N GLN A 149 -6.97 16.71 -38.60
CA GLN A 149 -6.02 16.76 -37.49
C GLN A 149 -6.37 15.73 -36.40
N GLN A 150 -7.66 15.53 -36.14
CA GLN A 150 -8.17 14.50 -35.24
C GLN A 150 -7.88 13.08 -35.74
N MET A 151 -7.99 12.84 -37.06
CA MET A 151 -7.61 11.56 -37.68
C MET A 151 -6.10 11.28 -37.61
N GLN A 152 -5.25 12.31 -37.77
CA GLN A 152 -3.81 12.14 -37.56
C GLN A 152 -3.47 11.79 -36.11
N MET A 153 -4.15 12.41 -35.15
CA MET A 153 -3.98 12.11 -33.72
C MET A 153 -4.44 10.69 -33.36
N LEU A 154 -5.55 10.22 -33.93
CA LEU A 154 -6.06 8.87 -33.70
C LEU A 154 -5.13 7.80 -34.28
N LYS A 155 -4.50 8.10 -35.43
CA LYS A 155 -3.50 7.22 -36.04
C LYS A 155 -2.20 7.12 -35.23
N GLN A 156 -1.83 8.19 -34.51
CA GLN A 156 -0.70 8.17 -33.57
C GLN A 156 -1.00 7.37 -32.29
N GLN A 157 -2.25 7.32 -31.85
CA GLN A 157 -2.68 6.49 -30.72
C GLN A 157 -2.60 4.98 -31.04
N ASP A 158 -2.82 4.59 -32.30
CA ASP A 158 -2.76 3.19 -32.74
C ASP A 158 -1.31 2.66 -32.79
N GLU A 159 -0.33 3.49 -33.15
CA GLU A 159 1.11 3.16 -33.05
C GLU A 159 1.60 3.06 -31.58
N GLN A 160 0.92 3.70 -30.63
CA GLN A 160 1.27 3.60 -29.21
C GLN A 160 0.82 2.29 -28.55
N LEU A 161 -0.16 1.57 -29.13
CA LEU A 161 -0.56 0.26 -28.61
C LEU A 161 0.57 -0.79 -28.71
N ASP A 162 1.44 -0.69 -29.72
CA ASP A 162 2.62 -1.58 -29.85
C ASP A 162 3.71 -1.24 -28.79
N SER A 163 3.81 0.04 -28.43
CA SER A 163 4.63 0.51 -27.31
C SER A 163 4.07 0.06 -25.95
N VAL A 164 2.75 -0.11 -25.81
CA VAL A 164 2.12 -0.64 -24.58
C VAL A 164 2.52 -2.10 -24.34
N PHE A 165 2.59 -2.94 -25.39
CA PHE A 165 3.08 -4.32 -25.25
C PHE A 165 4.54 -4.38 -24.77
N HIS A 166 5.38 -3.47 -25.25
CA HIS A 166 6.76 -3.35 -24.78
C HIS A 166 6.86 -2.81 -23.35
N THR A 167 6.03 -1.84 -22.96
CA THR A 167 6.03 -1.28 -21.60
C THR A 167 5.45 -2.25 -20.58
N VAL A 168 4.41 -3.02 -20.91
CA VAL A 168 3.90 -4.11 -20.05
C VAL A 168 4.94 -5.22 -19.90
N GLY A 169 5.69 -5.52 -20.96
CA GLY A 169 6.85 -6.43 -20.90
C GLY A 169 7.94 -5.92 -19.94
N ASN A 170 8.27 -4.63 -20.01
CA ASN A 170 9.27 -4.02 -19.15
C ASN A 170 8.79 -3.84 -17.69
N LEU A 171 7.51 -3.51 -17.46
CA LEU A 171 6.90 -3.45 -16.14
C LEU A 171 6.85 -4.84 -15.50
N ARG A 172 6.53 -5.88 -16.27
CA ARG A 172 6.60 -7.28 -15.81
C ARG A 172 8.03 -7.67 -15.45
N GLN A 173 9.03 -7.23 -16.20
CA GLN A 173 10.43 -7.49 -15.89
C GLN A 173 10.91 -6.71 -14.66
N GLN A 174 10.48 -5.47 -14.48
CA GLN A 174 10.78 -4.66 -13.29
C GLN A 174 10.03 -5.17 -12.05
N ALA A 175 8.82 -5.69 -12.22
CA ALA A 175 8.05 -6.39 -11.19
C ALA A 175 8.73 -7.69 -10.75
N ASP A 176 9.31 -8.44 -11.69
CA ASP A 176 10.08 -9.66 -11.39
C ASP A 176 11.38 -9.33 -10.62
N ASP A 177 12.11 -8.30 -11.04
CA ASP A 177 13.32 -7.84 -10.34
C ASP A 177 13.00 -7.27 -8.94
N MET A 178 11.89 -6.55 -8.79
CA MET A 178 11.41 -6.08 -7.47
C MET A 178 10.86 -7.23 -6.61
N GLY A 179 10.20 -8.22 -7.20
CA GLY A 179 9.72 -9.42 -6.53
C GLY A 179 10.87 -10.22 -5.92
N ARG A 180 11.97 -10.34 -6.65
CA ARG A 180 13.21 -10.97 -6.16
C ARG A 180 13.89 -10.16 -5.06
N GLU A 181 13.88 -8.83 -5.14
CA GLU A 181 14.39 -7.95 -4.07
C GLU A 181 13.53 -8.04 -2.79
N LEU A 182 12.20 -8.18 -2.93
CA LEU A 182 11.28 -8.39 -1.80
C LEU A 182 11.37 -9.81 -1.21
N GLU A 183 11.65 -10.83 -2.04
CA GLU A 183 11.96 -12.19 -1.60
C GLU A 183 13.30 -12.25 -0.84
N GLU A 184 14.33 -11.51 -1.31
CA GLU A 184 15.58 -11.30 -0.56
C GLU A 184 15.36 -10.54 0.76
N GLN A 185 14.48 -9.54 0.79
CA GLN A 185 14.10 -8.85 2.03
C GLN A 185 13.28 -9.73 2.99
N THR A 186 12.56 -10.74 2.48
CA THR A 186 11.88 -11.76 3.30
C THR A 186 12.88 -12.78 3.86
N GLY A 187 13.95 -13.11 3.11
CA GLY A 187 15.08 -13.90 3.61
C GLY A 187 15.83 -13.22 4.77
N MET A 188 15.96 -11.89 4.76
CA MET A 188 16.56 -11.13 5.86
C MET A 188 15.72 -11.13 7.16
N LEU A 189 14.41 -11.40 7.11
CA LEU A 189 13.58 -11.54 8.32
C LEU A 189 13.96 -12.77 9.16
N GLN A 190 14.50 -13.82 8.55
CA GLN A 190 15.01 -15.00 9.27
C GLN A 190 16.30 -14.69 10.05
N GLU A 191 17.12 -13.76 9.56
CA GLU A 191 18.27 -13.23 10.32
C GLU A 191 17.82 -12.34 11.48
N VAL A 192 16.75 -11.55 11.31
CA VAL A 192 16.16 -10.73 12.37
C VAL A 192 15.56 -11.60 13.49
N GLU A 193 14.90 -12.71 13.16
CA GLU A 193 14.40 -13.69 14.14
C GLU A 193 15.57 -14.33 14.93
N THR A 194 16.63 -14.72 14.21
CA THR A 194 17.84 -15.31 14.83
C THR A 194 18.57 -14.31 15.75
N VAL A 195 18.61 -13.03 15.38
CA VAL A 195 19.19 -11.96 16.22
C VAL A 195 18.29 -11.68 17.42
N THR A 196 16.97 -11.67 17.24
CA THR A 196 15.97 -11.52 18.31
C THR A 196 16.08 -12.63 19.34
N ASP A 197 16.23 -13.88 18.90
CA ASP A 197 16.42 -15.04 19.80
C ASP A 197 17.72 -14.95 20.60
N ARG A 198 18.82 -14.51 19.97
CA ARG A 198 20.09 -14.29 20.69
C ARG A 198 19.98 -13.15 21.71
N VAL A 199 19.24 -12.08 21.40
CA VAL A 199 18.98 -10.97 22.32
C VAL A 199 18.07 -11.42 23.48
N SER A 200 17.02 -12.19 23.20
CA SER A 200 16.11 -12.78 24.20
C SER A 200 16.85 -13.71 25.15
N GLY A 201 17.72 -14.59 24.63
CA GLY A 201 18.56 -15.48 25.45
C GLY A 201 19.55 -14.71 26.34
N ARG A 202 20.14 -13.62 25.85
CA ARG A 202 21.02 -12.74 26.63
C ARG A 202 20.26 -11.96 27.71
N LEU A 203 19.08 -11.45 27.39
CA LEU A 203 18.21 -10.75 28.34
C LEU A 203 17.72 -11.70 29.44
N GLN A 204 17.28 -12.91 29.10
CA GLN A 204 16.85 -13.91 30.08
C GLN A 204 18.01 -14.34 30.99
N GLY A 205 19.22 -14.51 30.43
CA GLY A 205 20.44 -14.75 31.21
C GLY A 205 20.78 -13.59 32.15
N GLY A 206 20.65 -12.34 31.68
CA GLY A 206 20.83 -11.12 32.48
C GLY A 206 19.82 -11.01 33.61
N MET A 207 18.53 -11.24 33.33
CA MET A 207 17.44 -11.22 34.30
C MET A 207 17.64 -12.30 35.39
N LYS A 208 18.10 -13.50 35.01
CA LYS A 208 18.38 -14.58 35.96
C LYS A 208 19.55 -14.26 36.88
N ARG A 209 20.60 -13.60 36.37
CA ARG A 209 21.71 -13.09 37.18
C ARG A 209 21.24 -11.96 38.09
N MET A 210 20.39 -11.05 37.60
CA MET A 210 19.84 -9.96 38.39
C MET A 210 18.97 -10.47 39.54
N ASN A 211 18.07 -11.43 39.29
CA ASN A 211 17.28 -12.07 40.36
C ASN A 211 18.17 -12.82 41.37
N LYS A 212 19.26 -13.45 40.91
CA LYS A 212 20.22 -14.11 41.80
C LYS A 212 20.95 -13.09 42.68
N LEU A 213 21.38 -11.95 42.12
CA LEU A 213 22.02 -10.87 42.87
C LEU A 213 21.07 -10.21 43.86
N VAL A 214 19.81 -9.99 43.49
CA VAL A 214 18.78 -9.46 44.40
C VAL A 214 18.60 -10.41 45.59
N LYS A 215 18.44 -11.71 45.32
CA LYS A 215 18.25 -12.72 46.37
C LYS A 215 19.47 -12.89 47.28
N GLU A 216 20.67 -12.93 46.71
CA GLU A 216 21.91 -13.08 47.50
C GLU A 216 22.24 -11.84 48.33
N ASN A 217 21.85 -10.64 47.88
CA ASN A 217 22.02 -9.39 48.64
C ASN A 217 21.00 -9.29 49.79
N GLU A 218 19.74 -9.65 49.55
CA GLU A 218 18.67 -9.61 50.55
C GLU A 218 18.91 -10.62 51.70
N ASP A 219 19.31 -11.85 51.39
CA ASP A 219 19.51 -12.90 52.41
C ASP A 219 20.79 -12.68 53.24
N GLY A 220 21.88 -12.20 52.62
CA GLY A 220 23.19 -12.08 53.28
C GLY A 220 23.27 -10.96 54.31
N LEU A 221 22.76 -9.77 53.98
CA LEU A 221 22.84 -8.60 54.86
C LEU A 221 21.78 -8.66 55.97
N SER A 222 20.56 -9.12 55.67
CA SER A 222 19.47 -9.25 56.64
C SER A 222 19.78 -10.30 57.71
N SER A 223 20.26 -11.48 57.31
CA SER A 223 20.57 -12.58 58.23
C SER A 223 21.72 -12.24 59.19
N CYS A 224 22.77 -11.57 58.70
CA CYS A 224 23.88 -11.11 59.53
C CYS A 224 23.42 -10.07 60.58
N CYS A 225 22.60 -9.11 60.17
CA CYS A 225 22.10 -8.06 61.05
C CYS A 225 21.20 -8.62 62.17
N ILE A 226 20.31 -9.56 61.84
CA ILE A 226 19.46 -10.27 62.81
C ILE A 226 20.31 -11.05 63.82
N GLY A 227 21.34 -11.77 63.35
CA GLY A 227 22.25 -12.52 64.22
C GLY A 227 23.00 -11.63 65.23
N VAL A 228 23.50 -10.48 64.78
CA VAL A 228 24.17 -9.50 65.66
C VAL A 228 23.20 -8.93 66.70
N LEU A 229 21.97 -8.60 66.30
CA LEU A 229 20.94 -8.10 67.23
C LEU A 229 20.59 -9.15 68.32
N ILE A 230 20.47 -10.43 67.95
CA ILE A 230 20.22 -11.52 68.91
C ILE A 230 21.40 -11.66 69.89
N PHE A 231 22.64 -11.59 69.41
CA PHE A 231 23.82 -11.69 70.27
C PHE A 231 23.89 -10.55 71.29
N VAL A 232 23.63 -9.30 70.86
CA VAL A 232 23.57 -8.14 71.76
C VAL A 232 22.46 -8.30 72.81
N LEU A 233 21.29 -8.81 72.41
CA LEU A 233 20.18 -9.07 73.32
C LEU A 233 20.54 -10.13 74.37
N ILE A 234 21.24 -11.20 73.98
CA ILE A 234 21.74 -12.22 74.92
C ILE A 234 22.74 -11.62 75.90
N LEU A 235 23.69 -10.79 75.43
CA LEU A 235 24.64 -10.13 76.31
C LEU A 235 23.95 -9.21 77.32
N LEU A 236 22.93 -8.44 76.90
CA LEU A 236 22.15 -7.62 77.81
C LEU A 236 21.38 -8.48 78.83
N LEU A 237 20.80 -9.60 78.42
CA LEU A 237 20.11 -10.52 79.33
C LEU A 237 21.09 -11.07 80.38
N VAL A 238 22.25 -11.56 79.97
CA VAL A 238 23.29 -12.08 80.88
C VAL A 238 23.75 -11.00 81.85
N LEU A 239 23.98 -9.78 81.37
CA LEU A 239 24.38 -8.65 82.21
C LEU A 239 23.30 -8.33 83.26
N VAL A 240 22.02 -8.34 82.88
CA VAL A 240 20.89 -8.12 83.81
C VAL A 240 20.70 -9.29 84.79
N LEU A 241 21.07 -10.51 84.42
CA LEU A 241 20.96 -11.67 85.33
C LEU A 241 22.12 -11.69 86.35
N ILE A 242 23.30 -11.22 85.94
CA ILE A 242 24.49 -11.16 86.80
C ILE A 242 24.45 -9.97 87.77
N LEU A 243 23.87 -8.84 87.33
CA LEU A 243 23.78 -7.58 88.09
C LEU A 243 22.52 -7.55 88.97
#